data_AF-A0ABD3ISJ2-F1
#
_entry.id   AF-A0ABD3ISJ2-F1
#
_cell.length_a   1.000
_cell.length_b   1.000
_cell.length_c   1.000
_cell.angle_alpha   90.00
_cell.angle_beta   90.00
_cell.angle_gamma   90.00
#
_symmetry.space_group_name_H-M   'P 1'
#
loop_
_entity.id
_entity.type
_entity.pdbx_description
1 polymer ?
#
loop_
_entity_poly.entity_id
_entity_poly.type
_entity_poly.pdbx_seq_one_letter_code
_entity_poly.pdbx_strand_id
1 'polypeptide(L)'
;MDAKRLFHKLKPFLAVVFLQFGFAGMDILCKAALNKGMSNYVLVVYRHAVATIVIVPFAVIMDRKTRPRMTLPIFIRLMVLSLLEPVIDQNLYYLGMKHTTATFAAAMCNILPAITFVMAWIMRLEKVKMKSIRSQAKVFGTLATVAGAMIMTVIKGPVLELFWTRGGGTTANNIQNGSAAGGISLQNSIKGSLMITAGCFSWACFMILQAITLQTYPAELSLTAWICFLGTVEGAAVALFMERGNATVWFIQWDTKLLAAVYSGIVCSGVAYYIQGVVMKDRGPVFVTAFNPLSMVIVAILSTFIFAEQLFLGRLVGAVVIVAGLYLVVWGKGKDYKSSPTPTDEHKALPTKFVDPGGNGKENYSHEIITISTCKAKETPEANEN
;
A
#
# COMPACT_ATOMS: atom_id res chain seq x y z
N MET A 1 30.32 3.20 6.80
CA MET A 1 28.90 2.84 7.03
C MET A 1 28.70 1.45 6.44
N ASP A 2 28.45 0.43 7.27
CA ASP A 2 28.47 -0.97 6.84
C ASP A 2 27.44 -1.27 5.74
N ALA A 3 27.84 -2.03 4.71
CA ALA A 3 26.98 -2.39 3.58
C ALA A 3 25.65 -3.03 4.02
N LYS A 4 25.68 -3.87 5.07
CA LYS A 4 24.47 -4.48 5.68
C LYS A 4 23.50 -3.44 6.25
N ARG A 5 24.02 -2.40 6.91
CA ARG A 5 23.22 -1.31 7.49
C ARG A 5 22.63 -0.41 6.40
N LEU A 6 23.36 -0.19 5.30
CA LEU A 6 22.84 0.52 4.13
C LEU A 6 21.72 -0.28 3.46
N PHE A 7 21.92 -1.59 3.24
CA PHE A 7 20.92 -2.47 2.65
C PHE A 7 19.62 -2.51 3.47
N HIS A 8 19.71 -2.64 4.80
CA HIS A 8 18.53 -2.63 5.67
C HIS A 8 17.78 -1.28 5.63
N LYS A 9 18.49 -0.17 5.46
CA LYS A 9 17.86 1.15 5.29
C LYS A 9 17.17 1.27 3.94
N LEU A 10 17.77 0.76 2.87
CA LEU A 10 17.26 0.87 1.49
C LEU A 10 16.16 -0.16 1.16
N LYS A 11 16.15 -1.32 1.82
CA LYS A 11 15.22 -2.42 1.53
C LYS A 11 13.75 -1.98 1.44
N PRO A 12 13.17 -1.19 2.37
CA PRO A 12 11.78 -0.76 2.27
C PRO A 12 11.51 0.17 1.08
N PHE A 13 12.52 0.94 0.65
CA PHE A 13 12.40 1.82 -0.52
C PHE A 13 12.38 1.01 -1.81
N LEU A 14 13.35 0.11 -1.98
CA LEU A 14 13.43 -0.77 -3.14
C LEU A 14 12.17 -1.63 -3.26
N ALA A 15 11.67 -2.12 -2.13
CA ALA A 15 10.45 -2.90 -2.06
C ALA A 15 9.23 -2.11 -2.57
N VAL A 16 9.00 -0.89 -2.09
CA VAL A 16 7.84 -0.08 -2.54
C VAL A 16 8.00 0.36 -3.99
N VAL A 17 9.22 0.72 -4.44
CA VAL A 17 9.49 1.03 -5.85
C VAL A 17 9.14 -0.17 -6.75
N PHE A 18 9.55 -1.38 -6.36
CA PHE A 18 9.18 -2.62 -7.05
C PHE A 18 7.65 -2.81 -7.13
N LEU A 19 6.92 -2.51 -6.06
CA LEU A 19 5.45 -2.55 -6.09
C LEU A 19 4.85 -1.58 -7.12
N GLN A 20 5.42 -0.38 -7.25
CA GLN A 20 4.94 0.60 -8.23
C GLN A 20 5.12 0.12 -9.67
N PHE A 21 6.21 -0.57 -9.99
CA PHE A 21 6.36 -1.24 -11.29
C PHE A 21 5.28 -2.30 -11.51
N GLY A 22 4.98 -3.09 -10.48
CA GLY A 22 3.91 -4.09 -10.52
C GLY A 22 2.54 -3.48 -10.84
N PHE A 23 2.16 -2.42 -10.11
CA PHE A 23 0.90 -1.71 -10.31
C PHE A 23 0.80 -1.02 -11.67
N ALA A 24 1.89 -0.43 -12.16
CA ALA A 24 1.95 0.15 -13.51
C ALA A 24 1.58 -0.88 -14.60
N GLY A 25 2.11 -2.11 -14.51
CA GLY A 25 1.76 -3.19 -15.45
C GLY A 25 0.31 -3.67 -15.32
N MET A 26 -0.23 -3.65 -14.10
CA MET A 26 -1.61 -4.07 -13.83
C MET A 26 -2.63 -3.16 -14.53
N ASP A 27 -2.46 -1.84 -14.45
CA ASP A 27 -3.42 -0.89 -15.02
C ASP A 27 -3.59 -1.10 -16.53
N ILE A 28 -2.48 -1.38 -17.23
CA ILE A 28 -2.48 -1.67 -18.66
C ILE A 28 -3.19 -2.99 -18.97
N LEU A 29 -2.80 -4.08 -18.30
CA LEU A 29 -3.36 -5.41 -18.53
C LEU A 29 -4.84 -5.48 -18.16
N CYS A 30 -5.23 -4.92 -17.02
CA CYS A 30 -6.62 -4.88 -16.57
C CYS A 30 -7.45 -4.01 -17.51
N LYS A 31 -6.99 -2.83 -17.93
CA LYS A 31 -7.74 -2.01 -18.90
C LYS A 31 -7.93 -2.75 -20.22
N ALA A 32 -6.91 -3.46 -20.72
CA ALA A 32 -7.03 -4.27 -21.93
C ALA A 32 -8.07 -5.40 -21.78
N ALA A 33 -8.08 -6.11 -20.64
CA ALA A 33 -9.05 -7.15 -20.35
C ALA A 33 -10.49 -6.59 -20.23
N LEU A 34 -10.67 -5.47 -19.53
CA LEU A 34 -11.97 -4.82 -19.36
C LEU A 34 -12.53 -4.30 -20.69
N ASN A 35 -11.68 -3.75 -21.57
CA ASN A 35 -12.08 -3.31 -22.91
C ASN A 35 -12.52 -4.48 -23.81
N LYS A 36 -12.00 -5.69 -23.59
CA LYS A 36 -12.47 -6.94 -24.25
C LYS A 36 -13.71 -7.55 -23.58
N GLY A 37 -14.43 -6.77 -22.79
CA GLY A 37 -15.70 -7.17 -22.18
C GLY A 37 -15.56 -8.05 -20.93
N MET A 38 -14.40 -8.10 -20.27
CA MET A 38 -14.29 -8.80 -19.00
C MET A 38 -15.09 -8.07 -17.91
N SER A 39 -15.88 -8.81 -17.14
CA SER A 39 -16.53 -8.27 -15.94
C SER A 39 -15.45 -7.91 -14.90
N ASN A 40 -15.55 -6.71 -14.34
CA ASN A 40 -14.62 -6.28 -13.28
C ASN A 40 -14.82 -7.11 -12.01
N TYR A 41 -16.05 -7.49 -11.69
CA TYR A 41 -16.36 -8.31 -10.51
C TYR A 41 -15.66 -9.66 -10.61
N VAL A 42 -15.76 -10.31 -11.77
CA VAL A 42 -15.13 -11.60 -12.03
C VAL A 42 -13.59 -11.47 -12.05
N LEU A 43 -13.06 -10.41 -12.67
CA LEU A 43 -11.61 -10.13 -12.66
C LEU A 43 -11.06 -10.05 -11.23
N VAL A 44 -11.74 -9.33 -10.34
CA VAL A 44 -11.37 -9.25 -8.92
C VAL A 44 -11.37 -10.63 -8.27
N VAL A 45 -12.41 -11.44 -8.50
CA VAL A 45 -12.49 -12.80 -7.94
C VAL A 45 -11.31 -13.66 -8.38
N TYR A 46 -11.03 -13.71 -9.69
CA TYR A 46 -9.91 -14.52 -10.19
C TYR A 46 -8.55 -14.00 -9.73
N ARG A 47 -8.37 -12.67 -9.68
CA ARG A 47 -7.16 -12.04 -9.15
C ARG A 47 -6.87 -12.53 -7.73
N HIS A 48 -7.86 -12.50 -6.84
CA HIS A 48 -7.68 -12.92 -5.45
C HIS A 48 -7.65 -14.44 -5.29
N ALA A 49 -8.34 -15.20 -6.13
CA ALA A 49 -8.28 -16.66 -6.12
C ALA A 49 -6.86 -17.13 -6.45
N VAL A 50 -6.26 -16.57 -7.52
CA VAL A 50 -4.87 -16.85 -7.90
C VAL A 50 -3.91 -16.44 -6.77
N ALA A 51 -4.08 -15.25 -6.21
CA ALA A 51 -3.27 -14.79 -5.09
C ALA A 51 -3.34 -15.74 -3.89
N THR A 52 -4.54 -16.22 -3.56
CA THR A 52 -4.78 -17.17 -2.47
C THR A 52 -4.06 -18.49 -2.71
N ILE A 53 -4.23 -19.09 -3.89
CA ILE A 53 -3.58 -20.36 -4.28
C ILE A 53 -2.06 -20.24 -4.17
N VAL A 54 -1.51 -19.10 -4.58
CA VAL A 54 -0.06 -18.86 -4.58
C VAL A 54 0.47 -18.59 -3.17
N ILE A 55 -0.20 -17.77 -2.37
CA ILE A 55 0.32 -17.30 -1.07
C ILE A 55 0.06 -18.29 0.07
N VAL A 56 -1.06 -19.03 0.06
CA VAL A 56 -1.43 -19.95 1.16
C VAL A 56 -0.33 -20.98 1.47
N PRO A 57 0.31 -21.65 0.49
CA PRO A 57 1.41 -22.57 0.76
C PRO A 57 2.58 -21.91 1.51
N PHE A 58 2.99 -20.71 1.09
CA PHE A 58 4.06 -19.97 1.77
C PHE A 58 3.64 -19.54 3.16
N ALA A 59 2.41 -19.07 3.35
CA ALA A 59 1.90 -18.70 4.66
C ALA A 59 1.88 -19.88 5.63
N VAL A 60 1.44 -21.07 5.19
CA VAL A 60 1.40 -22.27 6.03
C VAL A 60 2.80 -22.74 6.46
N ILE A 61 3.80 -22.58 5.58
CA ILE A 61 5.17 -23.02 5.86
C ILE A 61 5.94 -21.98 6.69
N MET A 62 5.89 -20.71 6.29
CA MET A 62 6.75 -19.64 6.83
C MET A 62 6.20 -19.02 8.12
N ASP A 63 4.88 -18.84 8.22
CA ASP A 63 4.26 -18.22 9.40
C ASP A 63 3.83 -19.24 10.47
N ARG A 64 4.11 -20.54 10.28
CA ARG A 64 3.64 -21.61 11.17
C ARG A 64 3.91 -21.35 12.65
N LYS A 65 5.07 -20.74 12.96
CA LYS A 65 5.53 -20.48 14.33
C LYS A 65 5.17 -19.08 14.85
N THR A 66 4.88 -18.13 13.95
CA THR A 66 4.61 -16.73 14.28
C THR A 66 3.11 -16.42 14.33
N ARG A 67 2.28 -17.26 13.71
CA ARG A 67 0.83 -17.07 13.56
C ARG A 67 0.10 -17.07 14.92
N PRO A 68 -0.53 -15.96 15.32
CA PRO A 68 -1.39 -15.93 16.50
C PRO A 68 -2.67 -16.75 16.31
N ARG A 69 -3.30 -17.12 17.43
CA ARG A 69 -4.63 -17.75 17.40
C ARG A 69 -5.65 -16.80 16.76
N MET A 70 -6.49 -17.35 15.88
CA MET A 70 -7.55 -16.58 15.25
C MET A 70 -8.68 -16.35 16.26
N THR A 71 -8.86 -15.10 16.69
CA THR A 71 -10.00 -14.68 17.52
C THR A 71 -11.07 -14.05 16.64
N LEU A 72 -12.32 -14.04 17.10
CA LEU A 72 -13.43 -13.43 16.36
C LEU A 72 -13.18 -11.95 16.02
N PRO A 73 -12.66 -11.09 16.93
CA PRO A 73 -12.34 -9.70 16.58
C PRO A 73 -11.28 -9.56 15.48
N ILE A 74 -10.25 -10.42 15.48
CA ILE A 74 -9.24 -10.42 14.41
C ILE A 74 -9.89 -10.84 13.10
N PHE A 75 -10.68 -11.91 13.11
CA PHE A 75 -11.39 -12.37 11.93
C PHE A 75 -12.31 -11.30 11.33
N ILE A 76 -13.08 -10.58 12.16
CA ILE A 76 -13.90 -9.46 11.70
C ILE A 76 -13.04 -8.36 11.06
N ARG A 77 -11.87 -8.02 11.62
CA ARG A 77 -10.95 -7.07 10.99
C ARG A 77 -10.46 -7.56 9.63
N LEU A 78 -10.21 -8.86 9.47
CA LEU A 78 -9.81 -9.46 8.19
C LEU A 78 -10.91 -9.39 7.14
N MET A 79 -12.17 -9.67 7.53
CA MET A 79 -13.34 -9.50 6.67
C MET A 79 -13.49 -8.04 6.23
N VAL A 80 -13.35 -7.08 7.16
CA VAL A 80 -13.44 -5.66 6.79
C VAL A 80 -12.26 -5.25 5.90
N LEU A 81 -11.05 -5.79 6.11
CA LEU A 81 -9.90 -5.56 5.23
C LEU A 81 -10.16 -6.07 3.80
N SER A 82 -10.71 -7.28 3.66
CA SER A 82 -11.05 -7.83 2.34
C SER A 82 -12.22 -7.10 1.68
N LEU A 83 -13.16 -6.59 2.47
CA LEU A 83 -14.26 -5.79 1.94
C LEU A 83 -13.76 -4.44 1.41
N LEU A 84 -12.88 -3.77 2.16
CA LEU A 84 -12.42 -2.42 1.83
C LEU A 84 -11.57 -2.37 0.55
N GLU A 85 -10.55 -3.20 0.42
CA GLU A 85 -9.65 -3.14 -0.74
C GLU A 85 -10.07 -4.13 -1.84
N PRO A 86 -10.06 -5.47 -1.62
CA PRO A 86 -10.40 -6.42 -2.67
C PRO A 86 -11.78 -6.17 -3.29
N VAL A 87 -12.80 -5.89 -2.49
CA VAL A 87 -14.18 -5.80 -2.99
C VAL A 87 -14.54 -4.38 -3.38
N ILE A 88 -14.52 -3.42 -2.44
CA ILE A 88 -15.01 -2.06 -2.69
C ILE A 88 -14.04 -1.28 -3.58
N ASP A 89 -12.77 -1.12 -3.16
CA ASP A 89 -11.79 -0.31 -3.91
C ASP A 89 -11.60 -0.85 -5.32
N GLN A 90 -11.22 -2.13 -5.49
CA GLN A 90 -10.88 -2.63 -6.82
C GLN A 90 -12.06 -2.58 -7.79
N ASN A 91 -13.29 -2.89 -7.35
CA ASN A 91 -14.44 -2.79 -8.23
C ASN A 91 -14.78 -1.34 -8.59
N LEU A 92 -14.75 -0.42 -7.62
CA LEU A 92 -14.99 1.00 -7.89
C LEU A 92 -13.89 1.60 -8.78
N TYR A 93 -12.63 1.21 -8.57
CA TYR A 93 -11.49 1.59 -9.37
C TYR A 93 -11.64 1.09 -10.81
N TYR A 94 -11.92 -0.20 -11.03
CA TYR A 94 -12.11 -0.75 -12.38
C TYR A 94 -13.35 -0.21 -13.08
N LEU A 95 -14.46 -0.02 -12.38
CA LEU A 95 -15.68 0.51 -12.96
C LEU A 95 -15.54 2.01 -13.27
N GLY A 96 -14.86 2.78 -12.42
CA GLY A 96 -14.49 4.15 -12.73
C GLY A 96 -13.50 4.25 -13.89
N MET A 97 -12.54 3.33 -13.97
CA MET A 97 -11.62 3.21 -15.11
C MET A 97 -12.34 2.83 -16.40
N LYS A 98 -13.41 2.02 -16.36
CA LYS A 98 -14.27 1.75 -17.53
C LYS A 98 -14.95 3.02 -18.04
N HIS A 99 -15.44 3.86 -17.12
CA HIS A 99 -16.08 5.13 -17.45
C HIS A 99 -15.08 6.25 -17.82
N THR A 100 -13.78 6.04 -17.59
CA THR A 100 -12.70 7.01 -17.84
C THR A 100 -11.52 6.33 -18.57
N THR A 101 -10.28 6.70 -18.24
CA THR A 101 -9.05 6.13 -18.80
C THR A 101 -8.16 5.59 -17.67
N ALA A 102 -7.24 4.67 -18.00
CA ALA A 102 -6.26 4.16 -17.03
C ALA A 102 -5.40 5.30 -16.46
N THR A 103 -4.98 6.24 -17.31
CA THR A 103 -4.21 7.42 -16.90
C THR A 103 -4.99 8.32 -15.95
N PHE A 104 -6.28 8.54 -16.21
CA PHE A 104 -7.14 9.33 -15.31
C PHE A 104 -7.32 8.63 -13.96
N ALA A 105 -7.54 7.31 -13.95
CA ALA A 105 -7.66 6.55 -12.72
C ALA A 105 -6.37 6.58 -11.88
N ALA A 106 -5.22 6.37 -12.52
CA ALA A 106 -3.91 6.52 -11.88
C ALA A 106 -3.69 7.95 -11.34
N ALA A 107 -4.18 8.99 -12.04
CA ALA A 107 -4.11 10.38 -11.58
C ALA A 107 -4.90 10.61 -10.30
N MET A 108 -6.14 10.12 -10.26
CA MET A 108 -7.01 10.25 -9.09
C MET A 108 -6.45 9.50 -7.87
N CYS A 109 -5.80 8.35 -8.08
CA CYS A 109 -5.12 7.60 -7.01
C CYS A 109 -3.97 8.36 -6.35
N ASN A 110 -3.50 9.46 -6.95
CA ASN A 110 -2.50 10.32 -6.30
C ASN A 110 -3.05 11.14 -5.14
N ILE A 111 -4.37 11.13 -4.91
CA ILE A 111 -5.01 11.69 -3.71
C ILE A 111 -4.88 10.73 -2.51
N LEU A 112 -4.65 9.43 -2.74
CA LEU A 112 -4.51 8.39 -1.71
C LEU A 112 -3.52 8.75 -0.57
N PRO A 113 -2.30 9.28 -0.84
CA PRO A 113 -1.37 9.67 0.21
C PRO A 113 -1.93 10.73 1.14
N ALA A 114 -2.69 11.70 0.60
CA ALA A 114 -3.29 12.78 1.38
C ALA A 114 -4.41 12.26 2.29
N ILE A 115 -5.32 11.44 1.76
CA ILE A 115 -6.40 10.81 2.55
C ILE A 115 -5.78 9.95 3.66
N THR A 116 -4.78 9.14 3.31
CA THR A 116 -4.10 8.24 4.27
C THR A 116 -3.40 9.03 5.37
N PHE A 117 -2.76 10.16 5.04
CA PHE A 117 -2.14 11.03 6.05
C PHE A 117 -3.17 11.57 7.05
N VAL A 118 -4.30 12.09 6.56
CA VAL A 118 -5.38 12.60 7.41
C VAL A 118 -5.94 11.50 8.31
N MET A 119 -6.24 10.33 7.75
CA MET A 119 -6.74 9.19 8.52
C MET A 119 -5.73 8.69 9.55
N ALA A 120 -4.44 8.61 9.19
CA ALA A 120 -3.36 8.22 10.10
C ALA A 120 -3.19 9.21 11.26
N TRP A 121 -3.40 10.50 11.01
CA TRP A 121 -3.41 11.51 12.07
C TRP A 121 -4.63 11.30 13.00
N ILE A 122 -5.85 11.21 12.47
CA ILE A 122 -7.07 11.02 13.27
C ILE A 122 -6.96 9.75 14.15
N MET A 123 -6.45 8.67 13.59
CA MET A 123 -6.25 7.38 14.29
C MET A 123 -4.98 7.33 15.15
N ARG A 124 -4.25 8.44 15.29
CA ARG A 124 -3.01 8.58 16.09
C ARG A 124 -1.89 7.60 15.69
N LEU A 125 -1.93 7.07 14.47
CA LEU A 125 -0.85 6.27 13.88
C LEU A 125 0.32 7.16 13.43
N GLU A 126 0.04 8.44 13.15
CA GLU A 126 1.06 9.44 12.85
C GLU A 126 0.97 10.59 13.86
N LYS A 127 2.10 10.91 14.53
CA LYS A 127 2.16 12.02 15.51
C LYS A 127 2.61 13.29 14.80
N VAL A 128 1.68 14.19 14.52
CA VAL A 128 1.95 15.49 13.87
C VAL A 128 2.12 16.57 14.93
N LYS A 129 3.37 16.93 15.23
CA LYS A 129 3.68 18.15 16.01
C LYS A 129 3.81 19.30 15.02
N MET A 130 2.80 20.19 14.92
CA MET A 130 2.73 21.25 13.90
C MET A 130 3.93 22.21 13.89
N LYS A 131 4.57 22.42 15.05
CA LYS A 131 5.79 23.24 15.18
C LYS A 131 7.09 22.49 14.84
N SER A 132 7.03 21.19 14.57
CA SER A 132 8.21 20.40 14.22
C SER A 132 8.42 20.43 12.71
N ILE A 133 9.63 20.84 12.28
CA ILE A 133 10.06 20.87 10.88
C ILE A 133 9.89 19.52 10.17
N ARG A 134 9.95 18.40 10.91
CA ARG A 134 9.74 17.07 10.34
C ARG A 134 8.28 16.74 10.08
N SER A 135 7.38 17.12 10.99
CA SER A 135 5.94 16.98 10.77
C SER A 135 5.51 17.83 9.58
N GLN A 136 6.04 19.05 9.50
CA GLN A 136 5.83 19.94 8.34
C GLN A 136 6.35 19.29 7.05
N ALA A 137 7.56 18.72 7.06
CA ALA A 137 8.10 18.03 5.88
C ALA A 137 7.25 16.83 5.44
N LYS A 138 6.63 16.07 6.36
CA LYS A 138 5.69 14.99 5.99
C LYS A 138 4.44 15.54 5.30
N VAL A 139 3.84 16.60 5.85
CA VAL A 139 2.65 17.24 5.27
C VAL A 139 2.97 17.86 3.92
N PHE A 140 3.97 18.74 3.85
CA PHE A 140 4.39 19.40 2.63
C PHE A 140 4.90 18.41 1.58
N GLY A 141 5.61 17.37 1.98
CA GLY A 141 6.04 16.30 1.08
C GLY A 141 4.86 15.54 0.48
N THR A 142 3.84 15.23 1.29
CA THR A 142 2.61 14.57 0.81
C THR A 142 1.88 15.48 -0.18
N LEU A 143 1.67 16.75 0.17
CA LEU A 143 1.04 17.76 -0.71
C LEU A 143 1.82 17.97 -2.00
N ALA A 144 3.15 18.05 -1.92
CA ALA A 144 4.02 18.18 -3.09
C ALA A 144 3.90 16.95 -4.00
N THR A 145 3.81 15.74 -3.44
CA THR A 145 3.66 14.52 -4.24
C THR A 145 2.32 14.52 -4.99
N VAL A 146 1.23 14.94 -4.34
CA VAL A 146 -0.09 15.11 -5.00
C VAL A 146 -0.03 16.19 -6.07
N ALA A 147 0.56 17.35 -5.76
CA ALA A 147 0.70 18.47 -6.70
C ALA A 147 1.53 18.09 -7.92
N GLY A 148 2.64 17.36 -7.74
CA GLY A 148 3.49 16.88 -8.83
C GLY A 148 2.76 15.92 -9.77
N ALA A 149 1.93 15.04 -9.21
CA ALA A 149 1.03 14.18 -9.98
C ALA A 149 -0.02 14.97 -10.81
N MET A 150 -0.61 16.01 -10.21
CA MET A 150 -1.54 16.90 -10.92
C MET A 150 -0.82 17.68 -12.03
N ILE A 151 0.39 18.19 -11.79
CA ILE A 151 1.21 18.85 -12.81
C ILE A 151 1.48 17.91 -13.99
N MET A 152 1.89 16.68 -13.69
CA MET A 152 2.22 15.67 -14.68
C MET A 152 1.05 15.30 -15.61
N THR A 153 -0.19 15.46 -15.13
CA THR A 153 -1.40 15.05 -15.85
C THR A 153 -2.10 16.21 -16.55
N VAL A 154 -2.12 17.39 -15.93
CA VAL A 154 -2.87 18.56 -16.42
C VAL A 154 -2.01 19.51 -17.24
N ILE A 155 -0.74 19.67 -16.88
CA ILE A 155 0.13 20.65 -17.55
C ILE A 155 0.73 20.01 -18.81
N LYS A 156 0.34 20.54 -19.97
CA LYS A 156 1.03 20.30 -21.23
C LYS A 156 2.15 21.32 -21.37
N GLY A 157 3.30 20.89 -21.87
CA GLY A 157 4.43 21.77 -22.19
C GLY A 157 4.98 21.42 -23.57
N PRO A 158 6.07 22.08 -24.01
CA PRO A 158 6.73 21.71 -25.25
C PRO A 158 7.18 20.24 -25.21
N VAL A 159 7.19 19.63 -26.39
CA VAL A 159 7.76 18.30 -26.59
C VAL A 159 9.26 18.37 -26.33
N LEU A 160 9.74 17.50 -25.45
CA LEU A 160 11.17 17.30 -25.25
C LEU A 160 11.63 16.21 -26.21
N GLU A 161 12.46 16.60 -27.18
CA GLU A 161 13.10 15.63 -28.06
C GLU A 161 14.22 14.91 -27.31
N LEU A 162 13.94 13.67 -26.88
CA LEU A 162 14.95 12.81 -26.28
C LEU A 162 15.83 12.22 -27.40
N PHE A 163 17.12 12.02 -27.13
CA PHE A 163 18.08 11.58 -28.13
C PHE A 163 17.77 10.20 -28.74
N TRP A 164 17.09 9.32 -27.99
CA TRP A 164 16.59 8.03 -28.48
C TRP A 164 15.26 8.12 -29.25
N THR A 165 14.50 9.21 -29.12
CA THR A 165 13.31 9.50 -29.94
C THR A 165 13.64 10.26 -31.23
N ARG A 166 14.90 10.71 -31.40
CA ARG A 166 15.35 11.61 -32.48
C ARG A 166 15.48 10.94 -33.87
N GLY A 167 15.41 9.62 -33.94
CA GLY A 167 15.52 8.84 -35.20
C GLY A 167 14.20 8.29 -35.75
N GLY A 168 13.09 8.41 -35.01
CA GLY A 168 11.76 7.98 -35.44
C GLY A 168 11.06 9.08 -36.22
N GLY A 169 11.59 9.41 -37.41
CA GLY A 169 10.98 10.39 -38.30
C GLY A 169 9.53 10.07 -38.64
N THR A 170 8.68 11.10 -38.65
CA THR A 170 7.38 11.15 -39.34
C THR A 170 6.33 10.11 -38.91
N THR A 171 5.83 10.21 -37.67
CA THR A 171 4.43 9.84 -37.38
C THR A 171 3.82 10.81 -36.37
N ALA A 172 3.82 12.10 -36.72
CA ALA A 172 2.87 13.03 -36.13
C ALA A 172 1.50 12.73 -36.77
N ASN A 173 0.68 11.95 -36.07
CA ASN A 173 -0.76 12.15 -35.86
C ASN A 173 -1.36 10.83 -35.32
N ASN A 174 -2.04 10.90 -34.17
CA ASN A 174 -2.89 9.87 -33.56
C ASN A 174 -2.36 8.93 -32.46
N ILE A 175 -1.53 9.39 -31.51
CA ILE A 175 -1.54 8.77 -30.15
C ILE A 175 -1.48 9.85 -29.06
N GLN A 176 -2.43 10.79 -29.10
CA GLN A 176 -2.93 11.46 -27.86
C GLN A 176 -4.24 12.21 -28.10
N ASN A 177 -5.14 11.56 -28.84
CA ASN A 177 -6.55 11.53 -28.46
C ASN A 177 -6.92 10.05 -28.38
N GLY A 178 -6.50 9.41 -27.29
CA GLY A 178 -7.18 8.23 -26.77
C GLY A 178 -8.54 8.58 -26.15
N SER A 179 -9.21 9.64 -26.63
CA SER A 179 -10.66 9.66 -26.76
C SER A 179 -10.99 8.61 -27.82
N ALA A 180 -10.96 7.32 -27.44
CA ALA A 180 -11.50 6.27 -28.27
C ALA A 180 -12.88 6.72 -28.76
N ALA A 181 -13.12 6.57 -30.05
CA ALA A 181 -14.32 6.98 -30.78
C ALA A 181 -15.61 6.59 -30.03
N GLY A 182 -16.16 7.56 -29.31
CA GLY A 182 -17.25 7.41 -28.36
C GLY A 182 -17.03 8.41 -27.24
N GLY A 183 -17.30 9.70 -27.49
CA GLY A 183 -17.05 10.78 -26.54
C GLY A 183 -17.50 10.39 -25.14
N ILE A 184 -16.57 10.29 -24.19
CA ILE A 184 -16.91 10.04 -22.81
C ILE A 184 -17.75 11.23 -22.38
N SER A 185 -19.06 11.01 -22.22
CA SER A 185 -19.97 12.05 -21.79
C SER A 185 -19.44 12.63 -20.47
N LEU A 186 -19.56 13.96 -20.29
CA LEU A 186 -19.16 14.63 -19.06
C LEU A 186 -19.72 13.90 -17.82
N GLN A 187 -20.96 13.40 -17.94
CA GLN A 187 -21.62 12.59 -16.93
C GLN A 187 -20.88 11.27 -16.63
N ASN A 188 -20.42 10.53 -17.65
CA ASN A 188 -19.62 9.32 -17.44
C ASN A 188 -18.28 9.63 -16.78
N SER A 189 -17.63 10.73 -17.17
CA SER A 189 -16.38 11.18 -16.54
C SER A 189 -16.55 11.55 -15.06
N ILE A 190 -17.63 12.28 -14.71
CA ILE A 190 -17.95 12.62 -13.31
C ILE A 190 -18.30 11.36 -12.52
N LYS A 191 -19.11 10.47 -13.09
CA LYS A 191 -19.44 9.20 -12.45
C LYS A 191 -18.16 8.41 -12.17
N GLY A 192 -17.27 8.28 -13.15
CA GLY A 192 -16.01 7.58 -12.97
C GLY A 192 -15.10 8.20 -11.93
N SER A 193 -14.98 9.53 -11.88
CA SER A 193 -14.16 10.22 -10.88
C SER A 193 -14.67 10.05 -9.46
N LEU A 194 -16.00 10.10 -9.24
CA LEU A 194 -16.61 9.82 -7.95
C LEU A 194 -16.34 8.40 -7.48
N MET A 195 -16.45 7.42 -8.39
CA MET A 195 -16.19 6.02 -8.07
C MET A 195 -14.73 5.78 -7.70
N ILE A 196 -13.77 6.34 -8.46
CA ILE A 196 -12.34 6.20 -8.15
C ILE A 196 -12.00 6.91 -6.83
N THR A 197 -12.60 8.07 -6.56
CA THR A 197 -12.40 8.78 -5.28
C THR A 197 -12.90 7.96 -4.10
N ALA A 198 -14.09 7.35 -4.22
CA ALA A 198 -14.63 6.45 -3.21
C ALA A 198 -13.75 5.20 -3.03
N GLY A 199 -13.20 4.66 -4.12
CA GLY A 199 -12.20 3.59 -4.07
C GLY A 199 -10.96 4.01 -3.29
N CYS A 200 -10.37 5.16 -3.62
CA CYS A 200 -9.20 5.69 -2.91
C CYS A 200 -9.44 5.89 -1.41
N PHE A 201 -10.64 6.31 -1.02
CA PHE A 201 -11.02 6.40 0.38
C PHE A 201 -11.07 5.02 1.05
N SER A 202 -11.68 4.04 0.37
CA SER A 202 -11.73 2.65 0.84
C SER A 202 -10.33 2.04 0.96
N TRP A 203 -9.44 2.28 -0.01
CA TRP A 203 -8.05 1.85 0.04
C TRP A 203 -7.28 2.54 1.18
N ALA A 204 -7.49 3.83 1.43
CA ALA A 204 -6.91 4.50 2.59
C ALA A 204 -7.37 3.86 3.91
N CYS A 205 -8.67 3.56 4.05
CA CYS A 205 -9.21 2.84 5.21
C CYS A 205 -8.56 1.46 5.37
N PHE A 206 -8.37 0.73 4.26
CA PHE A 206 -7.64 -0.54 4.26
C PHE A 206 -6.20 -0.37 4.77
N MET A 207 -5.44 0.61 4.27
CA MET A 207 -4.05 0.85 4.70
C MET A 207 -3.95 1.09 6.21
N ILE A 208 -4.89 1.88 6.75
CA ILE A 208 -4.95 2.21 8.18
C ILE A 208 -5.34 0.98 9.00
N LEU A 209 -6.40 0.27 8.60
CA LEU A 209 -6.85 -0.93 9.30
C LEU A 209 -5.81 -2.05 9.22
N GLN A 210 -5.06 -2.14 8.12
CA GLN A 210 -4.00 -3.13 7.93
C GLN A 210 -2.83 -2.83 8.88
N ALA A 211 -2.43 -1.55 8.99
CA ALA A 211 -1.42 -1.12 9.94
C ALA A 211 -1.79 -1.44 11.39
N ILE A 212 -3.07 -1.26 11.77
CA ILE A 212 -3.57 -1.59 13.12
C ILE A 212 -3.62 -3.12 13.31
N THR A 213 -4.09 -3.85 12.31
CA THR A 213 -4.24 -5.31 12.39
C THR A 213 -2.89 -6.01 12.52
N LEU A 214 -1.85 -5.52 11.83
CA LEU A 214 -0.49 -6.03 11.93
C LEU A 214 0.14 -5.90 13.33
N GLN A 215 -0.36 -5.01 14.19
CA GLN A 215 0.07 -4.93 15.59
C GLN A 215 -0.48 -6.10 16.41
N THR A 216 -1.70 -6.55 16.11
CA THR A 216 -2.36 -7.68 16.79
C THR A 216 -2.12 -9.03 16.11
N TYR A 217 -1.80 -9.03 14.82
CA TYR A 217 -1.59 -10.21 13.99
C TYR A 217 -0.29 -10.06 13.18
N PRO A 218 0.89 -10.21 13.82
CA PRO A 218 2.20 -9.93 13.21
C PRO A 218 2.70 -11.08 12.31
N ALA A 219 1.83 -11.61 11.45
CA ALA A 219 2.12 -12.68 10.49
C ALA A 219 1.68 -12.20 9.09
N GLU A 220 2.61 -11.58 8.35
CA GLU A 220 2.31 -10.80 7.14
C GLU A 220 1.84 -11.66 5.97
N LEU A 221 2.41 -12.86 5.81
CA LEU A 221 2.00 -13.81 4.75
C LEU A 221 0.63 -14.39 5.05
N SER A 222 0.38 -14.78 6.30
CA SER A 222 -0.92 -15.27 6.77
C SER A 222 -2.00 -14.21 6.67
N LEU A 223 -1.67 -12.95 7.02
CA LEU A 223 -2.58 -11.82 6.86
C LEU A 223 -2.97 -11.65 5.38
N THR A 224 -1.98 -11.69 4.50
CA THR A 224 -2.18 -11.59 3.05
C THR A 224 -3.04 -12.74 2.53
N ALA A 225 -2.75 -13.98 2.94
CA ALA A 225 -3.54 -15.15 2.57
C ALA A 225 -5.00 -15.01 2.98
N TRP A 226 -5.28 -14.52 4.20
CA TRP A 226 -6.64 -14.27 4.66
C TRP A 226 -7.34 -13.16 3.87
N ILE A 227 -6.67 -12.03 3.61
CA ILE A 227 -7.24 -10.93 2.84
C ILE A 227 -7.60 -11.41 1.42
N CYS A 228 -6.71 -12.15 0.76
CA CYS A 228 -6.98 -12.69 -0.58
C CYS A 228 -8.07 -13.76 -0.56
N PHE A 229 -8.08 -14.66 0.43
CA PHE A 229 -9.09 -15.71 0.53
C PHE A 229 -10.49 -15.10 0.75
N LEU A 230 -10.62 -14.22 1.75
CA LEU A 230 -11.88 -13.55 2.05
C LEU A 230 -12.29 -12.62 0.90
N GLY A 231 -11.34 -11.94 0.27
CA GLY A 231 -11.60 -11.12 -0.94
C GLY A 231 -12.13 -11.95 -2.11
N THR A 232 -11.68 -13.20 -2.25
CA THR A 232 -12.23 -14.15 -3.23
C THR A 232 -13.67 -14.51 -2.89
N VAL A 233 -13.96 -14.84 -1.62
CA VAL A 233 -15.30 -15.27 -1.17
C VAL A 233 -16.31 -14.12 -1.24
N GLU A 234 -15.98 -12.98 -0.66
CA GLU A 234 -16.81 -11.77 -0.67
C GLU A 234 -16.97 -11.22 -2.09
N GLY A 235 -15.88 -11.19 -2.85
CA GLY A 235 -15.90 -10.80 -4.27
C GLY A 235 -16.78 -11.72 -5.09
N ALA A 236 -16.76 -13.04 -4.83
CA ALA A 236 -17.61 -14.00 -5.54
C ALA A 236 -19.08 -13.79 -5.21
N ALA A 237 -19.41 -13.53 -3.94
CA ALA A 237 -20.77 -13.20 -3.54
C ALA A 237 -21.29 -11.95 -4.27
N VAL A 238 -20.47 -10.89 -4.34
CA VAL A 238 -20.81 -9.67 -5.10
C VAL A 238 -20.92 -9.96 -6.59
N ALA A 239 -19.99 -10.72 -7.19
CA ALA A 239 -20.01 -11.04 -8.60
C ALA A 239 -21.26 -11.86 -8.98
N LEU A 240 -21.64 -12.85 -8.17
CA LEU A 240 -22.85 -13.64 -8.37
C LEU A 240 -24.13 -12.81 -8.29
N PHE A 241 -24.13 -11.79 -7.43
CA PHE A 241 -25.25 -10.86 -7.31
C PHE A 241 -25.31 -9.87 -8.49
N MET A 242 -24.18 -9.27 -8.85
CA MET A 242 -24.10 -8.22 -9.88
C MET A 242 -24.22 -8.76 -11.31
N GLU A 243 -23.72 -9.97 -11.57
CA GLU A 243 -23.78 -10.65 -12.88
C GLU A 243 -24.86 -11.75 -12.90
N ARG A 244 -25.90 -11.60 -12.07
CA ARG A 244 -26.96 -12.58 -11.93
C ARG A 244 -27.63 -12.84 -13.29
N GLY A 245 -27.69 -14.11 -13.67
CA GLY A 245 -28.28 -14.54 -14.94
C GLY A 245 -27.33 -14.53 -16.14
N ASN A 246 -26.07 -14.12 -15.96
CA ASN A 246 -25.06 -14.15 -17.02
C ASN A 246 -23.89 -15.06 -16.64
N ALA A 247 -24.07 -16.39 -16.70
CA ALA A 247 -22.99 -17.33 -16.37
C ALA A 247 -21.78 -17.24 -17.30
N THR A 248 -21.94 -16.66 -18.50
CA THR A 248 -20.87 -16.57 -19.50
C THR A 248 -19.68 -15.71 -19.06
N VAL A 249 -19.89 -14.76 -18.13
CA VAL A 249 -18.83 -13.89 -17.60
C VAL A 249 -17.75 -14.62 -16.81
N TRP A 250 -18.08 -15.81 -16.28
CA TRP A 250 -17.14 -16.66 -15.55
C TRP A 250 -16.25 -17.49 -16.47
N PHE A 251 -16.59 -17.60 -17.76
CA PHE A 251 -15.75 -18.31 -18.71
C PHE A 251 -14.57 -17.43 -19.14
N ILE A 252 -13.40 -17.71 -18.58
CA ILE A 252 -12.13 -17.11 -18.99
C ILE A 252 -11.48 -18.00 -20.04
N GLN A 253 -11.18 -17.41 -21.20
CA GLN A 253 -10.41 -18.05 -22.26
C GLN A 253 -8.90 -17.85 -22.03
N TRP A 254 -8.07 -18.60 -22.75
CA TRP A 254 -6.61 -18.43 -22.78
C TRP A 254 -6.19 -17.18 -23.55
N ASP A 255 -6.60 -16.02 -23.05
CA ASP A 255 -6.38 -14.72 -23.68
C ASP A 255 -5.84 -13.69 -22.66
N THR A 256 -5.86 -12.42 -23.05
CA THR A 256 -5.46 -11.29 -22.19
C THR A 256 -6.24 -11.19 -20.88
N LYS A 257 -7.46 -11.76 -20.80
CA LYS A 257 -8.28 -11.77 -19.56
C LYS A 257 -7.64 -12.68 -18.52
N LEU A 258 -7.22 -13.88 -18.93
CA LEU A 258 -6.48 -14.80 -18.05
C LEU A 258 -5.15 -14.20 -17.63
N LEU A 259 -4.39 -13.63 -18.58
CA LEU A 259 -3.11 -12.99 -18.30
C LEU A 259 -3.27 -11.86 -17.26
N ALA A 260 -4.29 -11.01 -17.42
CA ALA A 260 -4.57 -9.93 -16.47
C ALA A 260 -4.91 -10.47 -15.08
N ALA A 261 -5.77 -11.50 -14.99
CA ALA A 261 -6.12 -12.12 -13.72
C ALA A 261 -4.92 -12.77 -13.01
N VAL A 262 -4.09 -13.52 -13.75
CA VAL A 262 -2.92 -14.23 -13.19
C VAL A 262 -1.83 -13.24 -12.78
N TYR A 263 -1.46 -12.29 -13.65
CA TYR A 263 -0.45 -11.29 -13.35
C TYR A 263 -0.86 -10.44 -12.14
N SER A 264 -2.09 -9.88 -12.16
CA SER A 264 -2.56 -9.04 -11.05
C SER A 264 -2.73 -9.82 -9.76
N GLY A 265 -3.10 -11.10 -9.84
CA GLY A 265 -3.22 -11.98 -8.67
C GLY A 265 -1.87 -12.25 -8.02
N ILE A 266 -0.88 -12.69 -8.81
CA ILE A 266 0.46 -13.02 -8.29
C ILE A 266 1.19 -11.76 -7.83
N VAL A 267 1.32 -10.76 -8.71
CA VAL A 267 2.19 -9.60 -8.47
C VAL A 267 1.50 -8.57 -7.59
N CYS A 268 0.26 -8.20 -7.92
CA CYS A 268 -0.41 -7.03 -7.33
C CYS A 268 -1.30 -7.34 -6.12
N SER A 269 -1.66 -8.60 -5.87
CA SER A 269 -2.38 -8.99 -4.65
C SER A 269 -1.51 -9.88 -3.77
N GLY A 270 -0.93 -10.96 -4.30
CA GLY A 270 -0.10 -11.86 -3.51
C GLY A 270 1.19 -11.21 -3.02
N VAL A 271 2.10 -10.91 -3.94
CA VAL A 271 3.41 -10.30 -3.61
C VAL A 271 3.23 -8.90 -3.05
N ALA A 272 2.36 -8.07 -3.66
CA ALA A 272 2.22 -6.69 -3.23
C ALA A 272 1.64 -6.53 -1.83
N TYR A 273 0.59 -7.26 -1.43
CA TYR A 273 0.04 -7.12 -0.07
C TYR A 273 1.02 -7.62 0.97
N TYR A 274 1.77 -8.68 0.67
CA TYR A 274 2.81 -9.17 1.56
C TYR A 274 3.89 -8.11 1.77
N ILE A 275 4.51 -7.64 0.68
CA ILE A 275 5.58 -6.63 0.76
C ILE A 275 5.05 -5.35 1.40
N GLN A 276 3.86 -4.90 1.00
CA GLN A 276 3.18 -3.76 1.60
C GLN A 276 3.02 -3.95 3.10
N GLY A 277 2.55 -5.11 3.57
CA GLY A 277 2.39 -5.41 4.98
C GLY A 277 3.71 -5.37 5.75
N VAL A 278 4.79 -5.90 5.16
CA VAL A 278 6.14 -5.84 5.74
C VAL A 278 6.61 -4.38 5.85
N VAL A 279 6.50 -3.59 4.77
CA VAL A 279 6.89 -2.17 4.80
C VAL A 279 5.98 -1.37 5.73
N MET A 280 4.70 -1.68 5.81
CA MET A 280 3.71 -1.05 6.67
C MET A 280 4.09 -1.20 8.14
N LYS A 281 4.51 -2.39 8.55
CA LYS A 281 4.98 -2.68 9.91
C LYS A 281 6.25 -1.90 10.25
N ASP A 282 7.20 -1.81 9.31
CA ASP A 282 8.48 -1.15 9.52
C ASP A 282 8.40 0.38 9.44
N ARG A 283 7.58 0.91 8.52
CA ARG A 283 7.60 2.31 8.10
C ARG A 283 6.29 3.07 8.28
N GLY A 284 5.20 2.36 8.54
CA GLY A 284 3.85 2.90 8.71
C GLY A 284 3.10 3.18 7.40
N PRO A 285 1.77 3.40 7.47
CA PRO A 285 0.90 3.54 6.30
C PRO A 285 1.20 4.73 5.42
N VAL A 286 1.48 5.88 6.03
CA VAL A 286 1.82 7.11 5.30
C VAL A 286 3.06 6.91 4.42
N PHE A 287 4.05 6.14 4.90
CA PHE A 287 5.25 5.88 4.11
C PHE A 287 4.90 5.07 2.86
N VAL A 288 4.12 4.00 2.99
CA VAL A 288 3.78 3.16 1.83
C VAL A 288 2.97 3.95 0.81
N THR A 289 1.93 4.66 1.25
CA THR A 289 1.05 5.38 0.32
C THR A 289 1.75 6.55 -0.36
N ALA A 290 2.72 7.20 0.29
CA ALA A 290 3.44 8.33 -0.31
C ALA A 290 4.07 7.99 -1.66
N PHE A 291 4.49 6.73 -1.88
CA PHE A 291 5.08 6.28 -3.14
C PHE A 291 4.08 5.99 -4.26
N ASN A 292 2.77 6.03 -4.02
CA ASN A 292 1.78 5.73 -5.05
C ASN A 292 1.96 6.58 -6.34
N PRO A 293 2.25 7.89 -6.26
CA PRO A 293 2.48 8.70 -7.46
C PRO A 293 3.73 8.34 -8.26
N LEU A 294 4.64 7.55 -7.70
CA LEU A 294 5.80 7.05 -8.44
C LEU A 294 5.39 6.04 -9.53
N SER A 295 4.29 5.30 -9.37
CA SER A 295 3.75 4.43 -10.42
C SER A 295 3.48 5.22 -11.71
N MET A 296 2.89 6.42 -11.58
CA MET A 296 2.64 7.31 -12.71
C MET A 296 3.93 7.76 -13.42
N VAL A 297 4.98 8.07 -12.66
CA VAL A 297 6.30 8.41 -13.21
C VAL A 297 6.88 7.23 -13.98
N ILE A 298 6.81 6.03 -13.41
CA ILE A 298 7.28 4.80 -14.06
C ILE A 298 6.52 4.53 -15.36
N VAL A 299 5.18 4.64 -15.34
CA VAL A 299 4.34 4.46 -16.54
C VAL A 299 4.75 5.42 -17.65
N ALA A 300 4.94 6.71 -17.34
CA ALA A 300 5.34 7.68 -18.34
C ALA A 300 6.74 7.42 -18.91
N ILE A 301 7.68 6.95 -18.10
CA ILE A 301 9.01 6.58 -18.58
C ILE A 301 8.91 5.35 -19.50
N LEU A 302 8.24 4.29 -19.05
CA LEU A 302 8.04 3.07 -19.83
C LEU A 302 7.29 3.35 -21.15
N SER A 303 6.33 4.28 -21.16
CA SER A 303 5.62 4.63 -22.40
C SER A 303 6.53 5.29 -23.44
N THR A 304 7.52 6.09 -23.01
CA THR A 304 8.53 6.64 -23.94
C THR A 304 9.45 5.58 -24.56
N PHE A 305 9.80 4.54 -23.80
CA PHE A 305 10.68 3.47 -24.30
C PHE A 305 9.95 2.46 -25.18
N ILE A 306 8.75 2.02 -24.75
CA ILE A 306 8.03 0.93 -25.41
C ILE A 306 7.24 1.44 -26.62
N PHE A 307 6.63 2.62 -26.51
CA PHE A 307 5.72 3.16 -27.53
C PHE A 307 6.32 4.37 -28.29
N ALA A 308 7.58 4.72 -28.03
CA ALA A 308 8.25 5.90 -28.59
C ALA A 308 7.46 7.20 -28.37
N GLU A 309 6.67 7.28 -27.28
CA GLU A 309 5.88 8.46 -26.98
C GLU A 309 6.79 9.66 -26.66
N GLN A 310 6.40 10.82 -27.19
CA GLN A 310 7.07 12.09 -26.88
C GLN A 310 6.82 12.50 -25.42
N LEU A 311 7.87 12.93 -24.73
CA LEU A 311 7.78 13.39 -23.35
C LEU A 311 7.52 14.89 -23.30
N PHE A 312 6.41 15.29 -22.67
CA PHE A 312 6.07 16.70 -22.50
C PHE A 312 6.75 17.29 -21.26
N LEU A 313 7.20 18.56 -21.34
CA LEU A 313 7.85 19.25 -20.21
C LEU A 313 7.05 19.17 -18.90
N GLY A 314 5.71 19.27 -18.96
CA GLY A 314 4.86 19.15 -17.77
C GLY A 314 4.98 17.80 -17.06
N ARG A 315 5.19 16.70 -17.80
CA ARG A 315 5.46 15.38 -17.21
C ARG A 315 6.80 15.33 -16.47
N LEU A 316 7.83 15.97 -17.03
CA LEU A 316 9.15 16.04 -16.39
C LEU A 316 9.10 16.88 -15.11
N VAL A 317 8.50 18.07 -15.15
CA VAL A 317 8.35 18.94 -13.99
C VAL A 317 7.54 18.25 -12.90
N GLY A 318 6.43 17.61 -13.25
CA GLY A 318 5.61 16.86 -12.31
C GLY A 318 6.38 15.71 -11.65
N ALA A 319 7.16 14.95 -12.42
CA ALA A 319 8.02 13.88 -11.89
C ALA A 319 9.08 14.42 -10.91
N VAL A 320 9.73 15.54 -11.21
CA VAL A 320 10.69 16.19 -10.29
C VAL A 320 10.01 16.59 -8.97
N VAL A 321 8.81 17.17 -9.05
CA VAL A 321 8.02 17.55 -7.86
C VAL A 321 7.61 16.32 -7.04
N ILE A 322 7.22 15.22 -7.68
CA ILE A 322 6.94 13.93 -7.01
C ILE A 322 8.18 13.44 -6.25
N VAL A 323 9.35 13.39 -6.90
CA VAL A 323 10.59 12.94 -6.27
C VAL A 323 10.99 13.83 -5.08
N ALA A 324 10.85 15.15 -5.23
CA ALA A 324 11.10 16.09 -4.14
C ALA A 324 10.11 15.89 -2.97
N GLY A 325 8.82 15.69 -3.26
CA GLY A 325 7.79 15.41 -2.27
C GLY A 325 8.07 14.12 -1.49
N LEU A 326 8.42 13.03 -2.20
CA LEU A 326 8.84 11.77 -1.61
C LEU A 326 10.05 11.95 -0.69
N TYR A 327 11.07 12.70 -1.15
CA TYR A 327 12.25 12.98 -0.33
C TYR A 327 11.87 13.68 0.98
N LEU A 328 10.97 14.66 0.95
CA LEU A 328 10.51 15.36 2.15
C LEU A 328 9.75 14.45 3.12
N VAL A 329 8.88 13.57 2.61
CA VAL A 329 8.17 12.57 3.45
C VAL A 329 9.18 11.63 4.13
N VAL A 330 10.11 11.10 3.35
CA VAL A 330 11.14 10.16 3.81
C VAL A 330 12.04 10.81 4.85
N TRP A 331 12.53 12.02 4.56
CA TRP A 331 13.36 12.79 5.48
C TRP A 331 12.61 13.13 6.77
N GLY A 332 11.34 13.53 6.65
CA GLY A 332 10.46 13.79 7.78
C GLY A 332 10.28 12.57 8.70
N LYS A 333 10.27 11.36 8.13
CA LYS A 333 10.19 10.10 8.91
C LYS A 333 11.54 9.52 9.34
N GLY A 334 12.67 10.02 8.84
CA GLY A 334 14.00 9.39 8.99
C GLY A 334 14.49 9.10 10.41
N LYS A 335 13.96 9.77 11.46
CA LYS A 335 14.31 9.53 12.87
C LYS A 335 13.28 8.70 13.65
N ASP A 336 12.09 8.47 13.09
CA ASP A 336 11.06 7.61 13.69
C ASP A 336 11.47 6.13 13.65
N TYR A 337 12.46 5.79 12.82
CA TYR A 337 12.97 4.43 12.60
C TYR A 337 14.12 4.02 13.55
N LYS A 338 14.51 4.88 14.50
CA LYS A 338 15.56 4.58 15.48
C LYS A 338 14.98 3.98 16.76
N SER A 339 14.35 2.80 16.65
CA SER A 339 14.03 1.94 17.80
C SER A 339 13.56 0.58 17.31
N SER A 340 14.49 -0.26 16.86
CA SER A 340 14.36 -1.70 17.04
C SER A 340 15.66 -2.18 17.66
N PRO A 341 15.61 -2.89 18.80
CA PRO A 341 16.80 -3.50 19.36
C PRO A 341 17.37 -4.48 18.33
N THR A 342 18.69 -4.50 18.25
CA THR A 342 19.42 -5.42 17.38
C THR A 342 19.19 -6.83 17.93
N PRO A 343 18.91 -7.86 17.13
CA PRO A 343 18.86 -9.23 17.61
C PRO A 343 20.29 -9.73 17.80
N THR A 344 20.92 -9.28 18.86
CA THR A 344 22.17 -9.84 19.36
C THR A 344 22.02 -9.91 20.89
N ASP A 345 22.13 -11.14 21.42
CA ASP A 345 22.25 -11.47 22.84
C ASP A 345 20.98 -11.72 23.69
N GLU A 346 20.05 -12.59 23.23
CA GLU A 346 19.14 -13.34 24.13
C GLU A 346 19.52 -14.84 24.27
N HIS A 347 20.82 -15.15 24.19
CA HIS A 347 21.37 -16.39 24.72
C HIS A 347 22.32 -16.09 25.89
N LYS A 348 21.76 -15.60 26.99
CA LYS A 348 22.33 -15.85 28.32
C LYS A 348 21.23 -16.36 29.24
N ALA A 349 21.37 -17.65 29.50
CA ALA A 349 20.64 -18.52 30.42
C ALA A 349 19.94 -17.81 31.59
N LEU A 350 18.64 -18.10 31.74
CA LEU A 350 17.96 -18.11 33.03
C LEU A 350 18.65 -19.15 33.94
N PRO A 351 18.92 -18.87 35.23
CA PRO A 351 19.39 -19.90 36.13
C PRO A 351 18.23 -20.85 36.43
N THR A 352 18.35 -22.08 35.94
CA THR A 352 17.47 -23.19 36.30
C THR A 352 17.63 -23.47 37.79
N LYS A 353 16.63 -23.14 38.61
CA LYS A 353 16.55 -23.66 39.97
C LYS A 353 16.24 -25.15 39.88
N PHE A 354 17.22 -25.98 40.21
CA PHE A 354 17.01 -27.38 40.52
C PHE A 354 16.02 -27.49 41.69
N VAL A 355 14.96 -28.26 41.49
CA VAL A 355 14.08 -28.74 42.55
C VAL A 355 14.43 -30.22 42.72
N ASP A 356 14.94 -30.58 43.89
CA ASP A 356 14.97 -31.97 44.35
C ASP A 356 13.79 -32.24 45.30
N PRO A 357 13.31 -33.49 45.39
CA PRO A 357 11.97 -33.82 45.86
C PRO A 357 11.91 -34.23 47.34
N GLY A 358 10.81 -33.85 48.00
CA GLY A 358 10.30 -34.53 49.19
C GLY A 358 10.69 -33.91 50.54
N GLY A 359 9.68 -33.45 51.30
CA GLY A 359 9.85 -33.13 52.73
C GLY A 359 8.92 -32.07 53.31
N ASN A 360 7.66 -32.45 53.53
CA ASN A 360 6.76 -32.05 54.62
C ASN A 360 7.02 -30.72 55.38
N GLY A 361 6.09 -29.75 55.33
CA GLY A 361 6.04 -28.66 56.32
C GLY A 361 5.24 -27.41 55.95
N LYS A 362 3.94 -27.40 56.33
CA LYS A 362 3.09 -26.25 56.72
C LYS A 362 3.14 -24.97 55.85
N GLU A 363 2.08 -24.78 55.08
CA GLU A 363 1.71 -23.50 54.45
C GLU A 363 1.37 -22.44 55.51
N ASN A 364 2.13 -21.34 55.52
CA ASN A 364 1.73 -20.08 56.14
C ASN A 364 1.59 -19.04 55.02
N TYR A 365 0.35 -18.63 54.74
CA TYR A 365 0.06 -17.49 53.88
C TYR A 365 0.46 -16.20 54.59
N SER A 366 1.31 -15.39 53.96
CA SER A 366 1.56 -14.00 54.37
C SER A 366 1.37 -13.09 53.17
N HIS A 367 0.37 -12.22 53.27
CA HIS A 367 0.13 -11.10 52.36
C HIS A 367 1.31 -10.14 52.43
N GLU A 368 1.98 -9.87 51.31
CA GLU A 368 2.94 -8.76 51.21
C GLU A 368 2.44 -7.72 50.21
N ILE A 369 2.32 -6.50 50.71
CA ILE A 369 1.75 -5.31 50.10
C ILE A 369 2.79 -4.70 49.15
N ILE A 370 2.41 -4.46 47.89
CA ILE A 370 3.25 -3.74 46.91
C ILE A 370 3.10 -2.23 47.15
N THR A 371 4.11 -1.62 47.77
CA THR A 371 4.22 -0.17 47.91
C THR A 371 4.87 0.44 46.66
N ILE A 372 4.15 1.33 45.97
CA ILE A 372 4.65 2.10 44.82
C ILE A 372 5.33 3.37 45.34
N SER A 373 6.65 3.48 45.20
CA SER A 373 7.36 4.76 45.44
C SER A 373 7.33 5.65 44.20
N THR A 374 6.76 6.85 44.37
CA THR A 374 6.76 7.98 43.43
C THR A 374 8.12 8.69 43.43
N CYS A 375 8.64 8.99 42.22
CA CYS A 375 9.88 9.74 42.02
C CYS A 375 9.79 11.17 42.56
N LYS A 376 10.80 11.54 43.36
CA LYS A 376 11.03 12.82 44.00
C LYS A 376 11.52 13.89 43.01
N ALA A 377 10.94 15.08 43.09
CA ALA A 377 11.40 16.29 42.41
C ALA A 377 12.73 16.78 43.01
N LYS A 378 13.55 17.43 42.16
CA LYS A 378 14.90 17.92 42.48
C LYS A 378 14.82 19.43 42.76
N GLU A 379 14.96 19.83 44.02
CA GLU A 379 15.18 21.23 44.44
C GLU A 379 16.69 21.48 44.64
N THR A 380 17.16 22.63 44.16
CA THR A 380 18.50 23.19 44.35
C THR A 380 18.58 23.99 45.65
N PRO A 381 19.69 23.96 46.41
CA PRO A 381 19.81 24.69 47.67
C PRO A 381 20.36 26.11 47.48
N GLU A 382 19.77 27.06 48.19
CA GLU A 382 20.37 28.33 48.58
C GLU A 382 21.50 28.09 49.59
N ALA A 383 22.58 28.87 49.48
CA ALA A 383 23.61 29.03 50.50
C ALA A 383 23.80 30.52 50.77
N ASN A 384 23.43 30.94 51.98
CA ASN A 384 23.87 32.19 52.61
C ASN A 384 25.05 31.84 53.53
N GLU A 385 26.14 32.62 53.47
CA GLU A 385 26.70 33.32 54.64
C GLU A 385 27.86 34.25 54.25
N ASN A 386 27.85 35.41 54.92
CA ASN A 386 28.82 36.51 55.04
C ASN A 386 28.94 37.56 53.92
#